data_AF-A0A225UV25-F1
#
_entry.id   AF-A0A225UV25-F1
#
_cell.length_a   1.000
_cell.length_b   1.000
_cell.length_c   1.000
_cell.angle_alpha   90.00
_cell.angle_beta   90.00
_cell.angle_gamma   90.00
#
_symmetry.space_group_name_H-M   'P 1'
#
loop_
_entity.id
_entity.type
_entity.pdbx_description
1 polymer ?
#
loop_
_entity_poly.entity_id
_entity_poly.type
_entity_poly.pdbx_seq_one_letter_code
_entity_poly.pdbx_strand_id
1 'polypeptide(L)'
;MNGLLYTMPIPDHPTPNRAICFAAKEALVIANILDPSGKKKLIINTRYQGLVHSMASHRGKARWVDRWQQNQWRKTNGQRVVNRDVIQVLVAAEMYRSQTMWHFIDKHNTPEWMMKLHQQTHEEAKRMARRFLEEK
;
A
#
# COMPACT_ATOMS: atom_id res chain seq x y z
N MET A 1 10.84 -3.62 20.05
CA MET A 1 10.18 -2.40 19.53
C MET A 1 8.68 -2.60 19.67
N ASN A 2 8.01 -1.80 20.50
CA ASN A 2 6.54 -1.77 20.54
C ASN A 2 6.06 -0.90 19.37
N GLY A 3 5.70 -1.54 18.25
CA GLY A 3 5.05 -0.87 17.13
C GLY A 3 3.54 -0.77 17.39
N LEU A 4 2.93 0.36 17.04
CA LEU A 4 1.48 0.49 17.01
C LEU A 4 0.93 -0.27 15.79
N LEU A 5 0.01 -1.21 16.02
CA LEU A 5 -0.72 -1.91 14.98
C LEU A 5 -2.10 -1.25 14.81
N TYR A 6 -2.41 -0.85 13.58
CA TYR A 6 -3.73 -0.34 13.21
C TYR A 6 -4.40 -1.34 12.27
N THR A 7 -5.66 -1.67 12.56
CA THR A 7 -6.49 -2.53 11.72
C THR A 7 -7.84 -1.90 11.45
N MET A 8 -8.40 -2.21 10.30
CA MET A 8 -9.74 -1.80 9.90
C MET A 8 -10.43 -2.94 9.14
N PRO A 9 -11.75 -3.11 9.29
CA PRO A 9 -12.50 -3.98 8.40
C PRO A 9 -12.54 -3.36 7.00
N ILE A 10 -12.45 -4.21 5.97
CA ILE A 10 -12.60 -3.76 4.58
C ILE A 10 -13.94 -4.29 4.05
N PRO A 11 -14.82 -3.43 3.52
CA PRO A 11 -16.08 -3.87 2.95
C PRO A 11 -15.87 -4.80 1.74
N ASP A 12 -16.87 -5.65 1.48
CA ASP A 12 -17.06 -6.42 0.24
C ASP A 12 -15.99 -7.46 -0.14
N HIS A 13 -15.46 -8.21 0.84
CA HIS A 13 -14.54 -9.35 0.62
C HIS A 13 -13.47 -9.08 -0.47
N PRO A 14 -12.59 -8.08 -0.25
CA PRO A 14 -11.65 -7.68 -1.28
C PRO A 14 -10.68 -8.81 -1.63
N THR A 15 -10.17 -8.81 -2.86
CA THR A 15 -9.00 -9.63 -3.17
C THR A 15 -7.82 -9.25 -2.27
N PRO A 16 -6.88 -10.17 -1.96
CA PRO A 16 -5.73 -9.87 -1.10
C PRO A 16 -4.94 -8.63 -1.56
N ASN A 17 -4.73 -8.47 -2.87
CA ASN A 17 -4.02 -7.31 -3.42
C ASN A 17 -4.79 -6.00 -3.22
N ARG A 18 -6.13 -6.05 -3.31
CA ARG A 18 -6.97 -4.88 -3.05
C ARG A 18 -6.95 -4.50 -1.58
N ALA A 19 -6.94 -5.48 -0.67
CA ALA A 19 -6.76 -5.24 0.76
C ALA A 19 -5.43 -4.54 1.07
N ILE A 20 -4.33 -4.95 0.40
CA ILE A 20 -3.03 -4.29 0.54
C ILE A 20 -3.07 -2.84 0.04
N CYS A 21 -3.76 -2.56 -1.08
CA CYS A 21 -3.95 -1.18 -1.55
C CYS A 21 -4.71 -0.32 -0.54
N PHE A 22 -5.75 -0.87 0.10
CA PHE A 22 -6.47 -0.16 1.16
C PHE A 22 -5.62 0.07 2.41
N ALA A 23 -4.84 -0.93 2.85
CA ALA A 23 -3.91 -0.76 3.97
C ALA A 23 -2.89 0.36 3.69
N ALA A 24 -2.36 0.45 2.47
CA ALA A 24 -1.47 1.54 2.08
C ALA A 24 -2.17 2.92 2.09
N LYS A 25 -3.43 2.98 1.63
CA LYS A 25 -4.25 4.20 1.71
C LYS A 25 -4.45 4.62 3.16
N GLU A 26 -4.78 3.68 4.04
CA GLU A 26 -4.99 3.98 5.46
C GLU A 26 -3.71 4.42 6.16
N ALA A 27 -2.57 3.81 5.82
CA ALA A 27 -1.27 4.25 6.33
C ALA A 27 -0.96 5.72 5.99
N LEU A 28 -1.39 6.21 4.82
CA LEU A 28 -1.29 7.63 4.45
C LEU A 28 -2.21 8.51 5.30
N VAL A 29 -3.46 8.08 5.54
CA VAL A 29 -4.41 8.82 6.40
C VAL A 29 -3.82 8.95 7.80
N ILE A 30 -3.38 7.85 8.39
CA ILE A 30 -2.75 7.82 9.71
C ILE A 30 -1.49 8.70 9.73
N ALA A 31 -0.65 8.64 8.70
CA ALA A 31 0.55 9.48 8.62
C ALA A 31 0.23 10.97 8.58
N ASN A 32 -0.86 11.38 7.93
CA ASN A 32 -1.31 12.77 7.89
C ASN A 32 -1.93 13.22 9.22
N ILE A 33 -2.57 12.32 9.97
CA ILE A 33 -3.03 12.60 11.33
C ILE A 33 -1.84 12.79 12.29
N LEU A 34 -0.86 11.88 12.22
CA LEU A 34 0.32 11.89 13.10
C LEU A 34 1.33 13.00 12.76
N ASP A 35 1.34 13.46 11.51
CA ASP A 35 2.15 14.57 11.04
C ASP A 35 1.38 15.39 9.99
N PRO A 36 0.52 16.31 10.44
CA PRO A 36 -0.27 17.18 9.56
C PRO A 36 0.59 18.09 8.68
N SER A 37 1.84 18.34 9.06
CA SER A 37 2.75 19.18 8.27
C SER A 37 3.27 18.49 7.01
N GLY A 38 3.12 17.16 6.90
CA GLY A 38 3.63 16.39 5.77
C GLY A 38 5.15 16.26 5.70
N LYS A 39 5.89 16.78 6.70
CA LYS A 39 7.35 16.92 6.65
C LYS A 39 8.10 15.61 6.93
N LYS A 40 7.54 14.72 7.76
CA LYS A 40 8.18 13.44 8.08
C LYS A 40 8.12 12.50 6.87
N LYS A 41 9.16 11.71 6.67
CA LYS A 41 9.12 10.67 5.64
C LYS A 41 8.12 9.56 6.04
N LEU A 42 7.23 9.19 5.12
CA LEU A 42 6.43 7.97 5.23
C LEU A 42 7.08 6.87 4.39
N ILE A 43 7.33 5.70 4.98
CA ILE A 43 7.86 4.54 4.27
C ILE A 43 6.82 3.42 4.31
N ILE A 44 6.28 3.06 3.14
CA ILE A 44 5.33 1.96 2.98
C ILE A 44 6.12 0.72 2.55
N ASN A 45 6.20 -0.26 3.44
CA ASN A 45 6.81 -1.57 3.18
C ASN A 45 5.73 -2.58 2.83
N THR A 46 5.83 -3.23 1.68
CA THR A 46 4.83 -4.21 1.23
C THR A 46 5.44 -5.30 0.36
N ARG A 47 4.85 -6.50 0.39
CA ARG A 47 5.18 -7.59 -0.55
C ARG A 47 4.41 -7.50 -1.87
N TYR A 48 3.49 -6.53 -2.02
CA TYR A 48 2.76 -6.38 -3.27
C TYR A 48 3.59 -5.58 -4.28
N GLN A 49 4.39 -6.30 -5.06
CA GLN A 49 5.26 -5.72 -6.09
C GLN A 49 4.49 -4.84 -7.09
N GLY A 50 3.25 -5.20 -7.43
CA GLY A 50 2.41 -4.41 -8.33
C GLY A 50 2.15 -2.99 -7.80
N LEU A 51 1.92 -2.84 -6.48
CA LEU A 51 1.75 -1.53 -5.86
C LEU A 51 3.06 -0.75 -5.82
N VAL A 52 4.17 -1.39 -5.45
CA VAL A 52 5.50 -0.74 -5.42
C VAL A 52 5.88 -0.23 -6.80
N HIS A 53 5.76 -1.05 -7.85
CA HIS A 53 6.05 -0.62 -9.22
C HIS A 53 5.06 0.44 -9.75
N SER A 54 3.83 0.45 -9.22
CA SER A 54 2.87 1.51 -9.53
C SER A 54 3.34 2.85 -8.99
N MET A 55 3.82 2.89 -7.75
CA MET A 55 4.09 4.14 -7.02
C MET A 55 5.57 4.54 -6.94
N ALA A 56 6.49 3.67 -7.34
CA ALA A 56 7.92 3.94 -7.33
C ALA A 56 8.64 3.44 -8.60
N SER A 57 9.68 4.17 -8.98
CA SER A 57 10.55 3.81 -10.09
C SER A 57 11.33 2.56 -9.73
N HIS A 58 11.52 1.67 -10.69
CA HIS A 58 12.15 0.37 -10.45
C HIS A 58 12.98 -0.04 -11.65
N ARG A 59 14.20 -0.55 -11.41
CA ARG A 59 15.09 -1.07 -12.46
C ARG A 59 15.27 -0.11 -13.65
N GLY A 60 15.47 1.18 -13.37
CA GLY A 60 15.62 2.22 -14.40
C GLY A 60 14.33 2.59 -15.14
N LYS A 61 13.17 2.08 -14.73
CA LYS A 61 11.86 2.38 -15.33
C LYS A 61 11.11 3.37 -14.46
N ALA A 62 10.45 4.32 -15.12
CA ALA A 62 9.48 5.22 -14.50
C ALA A 62 8.34 4.42 -13.84
N ARG A 63 7.65 5.07 -12.90
CA ARG A 63 6.53 4.49 -12.18
C ARG A 63 5.42 4.14 -13.16
N TRP A 64 4.70 3.06 -12.93
CA TRP A 64 3.64 2.69 -13.87
C TRP A 64 2.51 3.71 -13.91
N VAL A 65 2.21 4.39 -12.79
CA VAL A 65 1.17 5.43 -12.74
C VAL A 65 1.43 6.57 -13.71
N ASP A 66 2.69 6.97 -13.88
CA ASP A 66 3.05 8.08 -14.77
C ASP A 66 2.63 7.76 -16.22
N ARG A 67 2.84 6.50 -16.66
CA ARG A 67 2.41 6.02 -17.99
C ARG A 67 0.90 5.80 -18.08
N TRP A 68 0.30 5.27 -17.02
CA TRP A 68 -1.15 5.03 -17.00
C TRP A 68 -1.93 6.33 -17.05
N GLN A 69 -1.49 7.38 -16.38
CA GLN A 69 -2.10 8.71 -16.45
C GLN A 69 -2.09 9.26 -17.87
N GLN A 70 -0.97 9.10 -18.59
CA GLN A 70 -0.84 9.49 -20.00
C GLN A 70 -1.76 8.65 -20.91
N ASN A 71 -1.97 7.37 -20.59
CA ASN A 71 -2.76 6.43 -21.39
C ASN A 71 -4.18 6.20 -20.84
N GLN A 72 -4.82 7.24 -20.28
CA GLN A 72 -6.21 7.18 -19.79
C GLN A 72 -6.52 6.00 -18.85
N TRP A 73 -5.54 5.63 -18.01
CA TRP A 73 -5.59 4.51 -17.08
C TRP A 73 -5.79 3.14 -17.72
N ARG A 74 -5.15 2.94 -18.88
CA ARG A 74 -5.05 1.65 -19.57
C ARG A 74 -3.60 1.15 -19.56
N LYS A 75 -3.46 -0.17 -19.44
CA LYS A 75 -2.20 -0.88 -19.63
C LYS A 75 -1.82 -0.89 -21.12
N THR A 76 -0.58 -1.26 -21.41
CA THR A 76 -0.07 -1.39 -22.79
C THR A 76 -0.86 -2.38 -23.65
N ASN A 77 -1.41 -3.43 -23.04
CA ASN A 77 -2.27 -4.40 -23.70
C ASN A 77 -3.75 -3.95 -23.82
N GLY A 78 -4.05 -2.66 -23.59
CA GLY A 78 -5.40 -2.09 -23.70
C GLY A 78 -6.33 -2.35 -22.51
N GLN A 79 -5.97 -3.28 -21.61
CA GLN A 79 -6.77 -3.59 -20.43
C GLN A 79 -6.81 -2.43 -19.43
N ARG A 80 -7.91 -2.35 -18.69
CA ARG A 80 -8.03 -1.38 -17.59
C ARG A 80 -7.03 -1.68 -16.47
N VAL A 81 -6.53 -0.64 -15.83
CA VAL A 81 -5.71 -0.77 -14.61
C VAL A 81 -6.58 -1.30 -13.47
N VAL A 82 -6.11 -2.35 -12.80
CA VAL A 82 -6.76 -2.96 -11.63
C VAL A 82 -6.47 -2.10 -10.40
N ASN A 83 -7.42 -1.99 -9.47
CA ASN A 83 -7.33 -1.13 -8.27
C ASN A 83 -7.07 0.35 -8.59
N ARG A 84 -7.42 0.79 -9.81
CA ARG A 84 -7.27 2.17 -10.28
C ARG A 84 -7.83 3.16 -9.27
N ASP A 85 -9.02 2.88 -8.74
CA ASP A 85 -9.71 3.72 -7.78
C ASP A 85 -8.85 4.03 -6.54
N VAL A 86 -8.24 3.00 -5.94
CA VAL A 86 -7.38 3.18 -4.77
C VAL A 86 -6.05 3.81 -5.17
N ILE A 87 -5.46 3.40 -6.29
CA ILE A 87 -4.18 3.95 -6.78
C ILE A 87 -4.30 5.45 -7.07
N GLN A 88 -5.43 5.92 -7.63
CA GLN A 88 -5.68 7.35 -7.85
C GLN A 88 -5.66 8.15 -6.54
N VAL A 89 -6.23 7.60 -5.47
CA VAL A 89 -6.19 8.23 -4.14
C VAL A 89 -4.76 8.30 -3.60
N LEU A 90 -3.96 7.25 -3.79
CA LEU A 90 -2.55 7.24 -3.36
C LEU A 90 -1.73 8.29 -4.10
N VAL A 91 -1.91 8.41 -5.42
CA VAL A 91 -1.23 9.44 -6.23
C VAL A 91 -1.61 10.85 -5.78
N ALA A 92 -2.90 11.11 -5.52
CA ALA A 92 -3.35 12.39 -5.01
C ALA A 92 -2.75 12.71 -3.63
N ALA A 93 -2.63 11.70 -2.75
CA ALA A 93 -2.04 11.86 -1.43
C ALA A 93 -0.53 12.18 -1.49
N GLU A 94 0.21 11.61 -2.44
CA GLU A 94 1.63 11.94 -2.65
C GLU A 94 1.85 13.41 -3.03
N MET A 95 0.90 14.03 -3.73
CA MET A 95 1.00 15.46 -4.06
C MET A 95 0.98 16.34 -2.82
N TYR A 96 0.27 15.91 -1.77
CA TYR A 96 0.25 16.59 -0.47
C TYR A 96 1.47 16.23 0.38
N ARG A 97 1.89 14.95 0.35
CA ARG A 97 3.04 14.43 1.12
C ARG A 97 4.13 13.89 0.18
N SER A 98 4.96 14.79 -0.33
CA SER A 98 6.01 14.48 -1.30
C SER A 98 7.10 13.52 -0.77
N GLN A 99 7.20 13.35 0.54
CA GLN A 99 8.19 12.48 1.21
C GLN A 99 7.65 11.06 1.48
N THR A 100 6.91 10.47 0.53
CA THR A 100 6.44 9.08 0.61
C THR A 100 7.38 8.16 -0.17
N MET A 101 7.82 7.06 0.45
CA MET A 101 8.64 6.03 -0.19
C MET A 101 7.94 4.68 -0.18
N TRP A 102 8.11 3.93 -1.26
CA TRP A 102 7.52 2.60 -1.44
C TRP A 102 8.61 1.57 -1.57
N HIS A 103 8.65 0.63 -0.63
CA HIS A 103 9.67 -0.41 -0.58
C HIS A 103 9.03 -1.79 -0.71
N PHE A 104 9.57 -2.57 -1.63
CA PHE A 104 9.29 -3.99 -1.71
C PHE A 104 10.09 -4.71 -0.62
N ILE A 105 9.40 -5.55 0.15
CA ILE A 105 10.04 -6.43 1.12
C ILE A 105 9.98 -7.88 0.64
N ASP A 106 11.06 -8.62 0.89
CA ASP A 106 11.21 -10.03 0.54
C ASP A 106 12.08 -10.78 1.56
N LYS A 107 11.94 -12.10 1.57
CA LYS A 107 12.61 -12.96 2.56
C LYS A 107 14.14 -13.01 2.44
N HIS A 108 14.71 -12.57 1.33
CA HIS A 108 16.14 -12.68 1.04
C HIS A 108 16.89 -11.39 1.39
N ASN A 109 16.28 -10.23 1.12
CA ASN A 109 16.95 -8.93 1.21
C ASN A 109 16.42 -8.05 2.34
N THR A 110 15.34 -8.46 3.02
CA THR A 110 14.74 -7.69 4.12
C THR A 110 15.28 -8.16 5.47
N PRO A 111 15.73 -7.24 6.35
CA PRO A 111 16.18 -7.59 7.69
C PRO A 111 15.13 -8.38 8.47
N GLU A 112 15.59 -9.35 9.27
CA GLU A 112 14.72 -10.28 10.02
C GLU A 112 13.67 -9.54 10.87
N TRP A 113 14.05 -8.45 11.54
CA TRP A 113 13.13 -7.69 12.39
C TRP A 113 11.95 -7.09 11.61
N MET A 114 12.17 -6.68 10.36
CA MET A 114 11.12 -6.14 9.50
C MET A 114 10.23 -7.26 8.95
N MET A 115 10.81 -8.43 8.67
CA MET A 115 10.02 -9.62 8.32
C MET A 115 9.17 -10.12 9.50
N LYS A 116 9.67 -10.04 10.73
CA LYS A 116 8.87 -10.30 11.95
C LYS A 116 7.69 -9.34 12.07
N LEU A 117 7.90 -8.05 11.83
CA LEU A 117 6.82 -7.05 11.83
C LEU A 117 5.80 -7.29 10.70
N HIS A 118 6.28 -7.68 9.52
CA HIS A 118 5.40 -8.09 8.42
C HIS A 118 4.55 -9.32 8.80
N GLN A 119 5.14 -10.32 9.45
CA GLN A 119 4.41 -11.49 9.92
C GLN A 119 3.35 -11.11 10.97
N GLN A 120 3.68 -10.22 11.91
CA GLN A 120 2.72 -9.72 12.90
C GLN A 120 1.53 -9.00 12.25
N THR A 121 1.78 -8.13 11.28
CA THR A 121 0.70 -7.42 10.54
C THR A 121 -0.17 -8.39 9.72
N HIS A 122 0.43 -9.44 9.16
CA HIS A 122 -0.29 -10.48 8.41
C HIS A 122 -1.22 -11.32 9.29
N GLU A 123 -0.75 -11.76 10.46
CA GLU A 123 -1.58 -12.53 11.39
C GLU A 123 -2.70 -11.69 12.01
N GLU A 124 -2.42 -10.42 12.27
CA GLU A 124 -3.42 -9.48 12.77
C GLU A 124 -4.52 -9.22 11.71
N ALA A 125 -4.15 -9.06 10.43
CA ALA A 125 -5.12 -8.95 9.34
C ALA A 125 -6.01 -10.20 9.21
N LYS A 126 -5.43 -11.41 9.34
CA LYS A 126 -6.22 -12.66 9.37
C LYS A 126 -7.16 -12.75 10.57
N ARG A 127 -6.71 -12.31 11.74
CA ARG A 127 -7.53 -12.28 12.96
C ARG A 127 -8.75 -11.38 12.76
N MET A 128 -8.55 -10.18 12.23
CA MET A 128 -9.63 -9.25 11.93
C MET A 128 -10.60 -9.81 10.88
N ALA A 129 -10.08 -10.43 9.81
CA ALA A 129 -10.92 -11.02 8.77
C ALA A 129 -11.80 -12.17 9.30
N ARG A 130 -11.27 -13.02 10.19
CA ARG A 130 -12.05 -14.09 10.84
C ARG A 130 -13.16 -13.53 11.72
N ARG A 131 -12.82 -12.55 12.56
CA ARG A 131 -13.80 -11.89 13.44
C ARG A 131 -14.97 -11.28 12.66
N PHE A 132 -14.67 -10.61 11.54
CA PHE A 132 -15.70 -10.00 10.68
C PHE A 132 -16.63 -11.04 10.01
N LEU A 133 -16.14 -12.27 9.78
CA LEU A 133 -16.97 -13.36 9.26
C LEU A 133 -17.87 -13.97 10.35
N GLU A 134 -17.42 -13.98 11.60
CA GLU A 134 -18.17 -14.51 12.75
C GLU A 134 -19.26 -13.54 13.24
N GLU A 135 -19.08 -12.24 13.02
CA GLU A 135 -20.04 -11.17 13.39
C GLU A 135 -21.11 -10.90 12.31
N LYS A 136 -21.09 -11.63 11.19
CA LYS A 136 -22.11 -11.58 10.11
C LYS A 136 -23.12 -12.71 10.23
#